data_AF-A0A7G9QVI0-F1
#
_entry.id   AF-A0A7G9QVI0-F1
#
_cell.length_a   1.000
_cell.length_b   1.000
_cell.length_c   1.000
_cell.angle_alpha   90.00
_cell.angle_beta   90.00
_cell.angle_gamma   90.00
#
_symmetry.space_group_name_H-M   'P 1'
#
loop_
_entity.id
_entity.type
_entity.pdbx_description
1 polymer ?
#
loop_
_entity_poly.entity_id
_entity_poly.type
_entity_poly.pdbx_seq_one_letter_code
_entity_poly.pdbx_strand_id
1 'polypeptide(L)'
;MPWLALLVFAVLALAAFALAMHRRARALRKALERLRNDTAARLEDERRQGADAERRRLLDDLHDDIGAKLLNLIHSLERPEQADLVRAVVQDFRDVVSRSHQDACTLLQALGQIREETEARLDACGSRLDWQQSPDTPDPDLDEQQTLHLFRIVREAVTNALRHGHATQVRMRIRAVADELLLDLTDDGPGLPAPGAGAAGRGIAGMRHRARALHGSIGWEAGTLGGTKVILRFPLPAGPLPATTGRV
;
A
#
# COMPACT_ATOMS: atom_id res chain seq x y z
N MET A 1 -84.64 -10.37 22.89
CA MET A 1 -83.94 -10.14 24.17
C MET A 1 -82.73 -9.22 23.94
N PRO A 2 -82.85 -7.91 24.19
CA PRO A 2 -81.83 -6.90 23.83
C PRO A 2 -80.48 -7.08 24.55
N TRP A 3 -80.45 -7.74 25.71
CA TRP A 3 -79.24 -7.94 26.50
C TRP A 3 -78.21 -8.89 25.84
N LEU A 4 -78.64 -9.85 25.00
CA LEU A 4 -77.73 -10.72 24.26
C LEU A 4 -76.92 -9.97 23.19
N ALA A 5 -77.56 -9.02 22.49
CA ALA A 5 -76.88 -8.20 21.49
C ALA A 5 -75.81 -7.29 22.12
N LEU A 6 -76.10 -6.73 23.30
CA LEU A 6 -75.13 -5.93 24.06
C LEU A 6 -73.94 -6.76 24.54
N LEU A 7 -74.17 -8.00 24.97
CA LEU A 7 -73.11 -8.91 25.41
C LEU A 7 -72.19 -9.30 24.24
N VAL A 8 -72.77 -9.65 23.09
CA VAL A 8 -71.99 -9.95 21.87
C VAL A 8 -71.16 -8.73 21.43
N PHE A 9 -71.75 -7.53 21.44
CA PHE A 9 -71.03 -6.30 21.11
C PHE A 9 -69.87 -6.03 22.07
N ALA A 10 -70.08 -6.19 23.38
CA ALA A 10 -69.03 -6.00 24.39
C ALA A 10 -67.87 -6.98 24.20
N VAL A 11 -68.16 -8.26 23.91
CA VAL A 11 -67.14 -9.28 23.63
C VAL A 11 -66.35 -8.95 22.35
N LEU A 12 -67.03 -8.53 21.28
CA LEU A 12 -66.37 -8.13 20.04
C LEU A 12 -65.50 -6.88 20.23
N ALA A 13 -65.99 -5.89 20.97
CA ALA A 13 -65.22 -4.69 21.30
C ALA A 13 -63.97 -5.02 22.13
N LEU A 14 -64.10 -5.90 23.13
CA LEU A 14 -62.97 -6.36 23.95
C LEU A 14 -61.95 -7.15 23.11
N ALA A 15 -62.42 -8.04 22.25
CA ALA A 15 -61.55 -8.81 21.34
C ALA A 15 -60.82 -7.89 20.34
N ALA A 16 -61.50 -6.90 19.77
CA ALA A 16 -60.91 -5.92 18.88
C ALA A 16 -59.87 -5.05 19.61
N PHE A 17 -60.17 -4.62 20.84
CA PHE A 17 -59.23 -3.89 21.68
C PHE A 17 -57.99 -4.73 22.03
N ALA A 18 -58.18 -5.98 22.44
CA ALA A 18 -57.09 -6.91 22.74
C ALA A 18 -56.22 -7.16 21.49
N LEU A 19 -56.82 -7.34 20.31
CA LEU A 19 -56.10 -7.50 19.05
C LEU A 19 -55.31 -6.25 18.67
N ALA A 20 -55.91 -5.06 18.83
CA ALA A 20 -55.24 -3.78 18.59
C ALA A 20 -54.05 -3.57 19.54
N MET A 21 -54.23 -3.85 20.83
CA MET A 21 -53.16 -3.80 21.84
C MET A 21 -52.05 -4.80 21.51
N HIS A 22 -52.40 -6.02 21.12
CA HIS A 22 -51.43 -7.04 20.79
C HIS A 22 -50.66 -6.72 19.49
N ARG A 23 -51.32 -6.13 18.49
CA ARG A 23 -50.66 -5.59 17.28
C ARG A 23 -49.70 -4.45 17.63
N ARG A 24 -50.11 -3.50 18.47
CA ARG A 24 -49.25 -2.40 18.95
C ARG A 24 -48.04 -2.92 19.72
N ALA A 25 -48.23 -3.87 20.63
CA ALA A 25 -47.15 -4.49 21.38
C ALA A 25 -46.14 -5.22 20.48
N ARG A 26 -46.63 -5.95 19.45
CA ARG A 26 -45.74 -6.59 18.46
C ARG A 26 -44.98 -5.55 17.62
N ALA A 27 -45.63 -4.48 17.19
CA ALA A 27 -45.00 -3.42 16.42
C ALA A 27 -43.91 -2.72 17.23
N LEU A 28 -44.18 -2.41 18.51
CA LEU A 28 -43.21 -1.79 19.42
C LEU A 28 -42.02 -2.71 19.68
N ARG A 29 -42.26 -4.01 19.90
CA ARG A 29 -41.17 -5.00 20.06
C ARG A 29 -40.28 -5.06 18.82
N LYS A 30 -40.87 -5.16 17.63
CA LYS A 30 -40.10 -5.13 16.36
C LYS A 30 -39.32 -3.83 16.18
N ALA A 31 -39.89 -2.69 16.57
CA ALA A 31 -39.19 -1.40 16.48
C ALA A 31 -37.99 -1.34 17.45
N LEU A 32 -38.16 -1.83 18.68
CA LEU A 32 -37.08 -1.91 19.67
C LEU A 32 -35.97 -2.88 19.24
N GLU A 33 -36.33 -4.04 18.68
CA GLU A 33 -35.36 -5.00 18.13
C GLU A 33 -34.57 -4.40 16.97
N ARG A 34 -35.22 -3.69 16.05
CA ARG A 34 -34.55 -2.98 14.95
C ARG A 34 -33.57 -1.94 15.48
N LEU A 35 -34.01 -1.08 16.41
CA LEU A 35 -33.15 -0.07 17.00
C LEU A 35 -31.94 -0.68 17.73
N ARG A 36 -32.13 -1.80 18.46
CA ARG A 36 -31.05 -2.52 19.12
C ARG A 36 -30.05 -3.12 18.12
N ASN A 37 -30.54 -3.70 17.03
CA ASN A 37 -29.67 -4.29 16.02
C ASN A 37 -28.89 -3.20 15.26
N ASP A 38 -29.54 -2.08 14.93
CA ASP A 38 -28.90 -0.96 14.25
C ASP A 38 -27.82 -0.31 15.13
N THR A 39 -28.09 -0.12 16.44
CA THR A 39 -27.07 0.42 17.36
C THR A 39 -25.92 -0.56 17.59
N ALA A 40 -26.19 -1.85 17.70
CA ALA A 40 -25.15 -2.87 17.82
C ALA A 40 -24.25 -2.89 16.57
N ALA A 41 -24.84 -2.87 15.38
CA ALA A 41 -24.09 -2.83 14.12
C ALA A 41 -23.23 -1.56 13.99
N ARG A 42 -23.77 -0.39 14.36
CA ARG A 42 -23.00 0.87 14.36
C ARG A 42 -21.82 0.84 15.32
N LEU A 43 -22.03 0.35 16.54
CA LEU A 43 -20.97 0.24 17.53
C LEU A 43 -19.88 -0.76 17.09
N GLU A 44 -20.26 -1.86 16.45
CA GLU A 44 -19.28 -2.80 15.88
C GLU A 44 -18.46 -2.15 14.77
N ASP A 45 -19.11 -1.39 13.88
CA ASP A 45 -18.44 -0.73 12.78
C ASP A 45 -17.51 0.39 13.27
N GLU A 46 -17.96 1.22 14.22
CA GLU A 46 -17.13 2.22 14.88
C GLU A 46 -15.93 1.59 15.59
N ARG A 47 -16.11 0.45 16.27
CA ARG A 47 -15.01 -0.28 16.91
C ARG A 47 -14.02 -0.84 15.90
N ARG A 48 -14.50 -1.36 14.77
CA ARG A 48 -13.62 -1.85 13.68
C ARG A 48 -12.82 -0.70 13.08
N GLN A 49 -13.50 0.38 12.72
CA GLN A 49 -12.85 1.57 12.17
C GLN A 49 -11.84 2.18 13.15
N GLY A 50 -12.19 2.26 14.44
CA GLY A 50 -11.29 2.72 15.50
C GLY A 50 -10.08 1.81 15.69
N ALA A 51 -10.28 0.48 15.68
CA ALA A 51 -9.19 -0.48 15.78
C ALA A 51 -8.26 -0.43 14.56
N ASP A 52 -8.80 -0.26 13.36
CA ASP A 52 -8.02 -0.13 12.13
C ASP A 52 -7.25 1.19 12.08
N ALA A 53 -7.88 2.30 12.49
CA ALA A 53 -7.22 3.60 12.57
C ALA A 53 -6.09 3.60 13.61
N GLU A 54 -6.31 3.00 14.78
CA GLU A 54 -5.27 2.85 15.81
C GLU A 54 -4.16 1.91 15.34
N ARG A 55 -4.50 0.82 14.65
CA ARG A 55 -3.51 -0.07 14.06
C ARG A 55 -2.64 0.65 13.03
N ARG A 56 -3.23 1.50 12.18
CA ARG A 56 -2.48 2.32 11.22
C ARG A 56 -1.57 3.31 11.94
N ARG A 57 -2.10 4.04 12.92
CA ARG A 57 -1.32 4.98 13.71
C ARG A 57 -0.15 4.32 14.44
N LEU A 58 -0.39 3.16 15.07
CA LEU A 58 0.66 2.37 15.70
C LEU A 58 1.70 1.92 14.67
N LEU A 59 1.31 1.54 13.46
CA LEU A 59 2.24 1.19 12.40
C LEU A 59 3.07 2.39 11.94
N ASP A 60 2.48 3.57 11.82
CA ASP A 60 3.19 4.82 11.46
C ASP A 60 4.17 5.24 12.57
N ASP A 61 3.73 5.24 13.82
CA ASP A 61 4.58 5.55 14.99
C ASP A 61 5.72 4.52 15.12
N LEU A 62 5.43 3.23 14.93
CA LEU A 62 6.45 2.17 14.93
C LEU A 62 7.42 2.33 13.76
N HIS A 63 6.94 2.72 12.58
CA HIS A 63 7.77 2.92 11.39
C HIS A 63 8.83 3.99 11.62
N ASP A 64 8.45 5.12 12.21
CA ASP A 64 9.34 6.28 12.38
C ASP A 64 10.26 6.13 13.59
N ASP A 65 9.73 5.74 14.75
CA ASP A 65 10.51 5.64 15.99
C ASP A 65 11.47 4.45 15.98
N ILE A 66 11.04 3.29 15.45
CA ILE A 66 11.92 2.11 15.37
C ILE A 66 12.93 2.31 14.24
N GLY A 67 12.55 2.94 13.13
CA GLY A 67 13.46 3.32 12.05
C GLY A 67 14.63 4.18 12.56
N ALA A 68 14.33 5.21 13.34
CA ALA A 68 15.33 6.09 13.96
C ALA A 68 16.20 5.37 15.00
N LYS A 69 15.61 4.54 15.88
CA LYS A 69 16.35 3.79 16.91
C LYS A 69 17.27 2.73 16.32
N LEU A 70 16.84 2.03 15.27
CA LEU A 70 17.66 1.06 14.56
C LEU A 70 18.78 1.73 13.75
N LEU A 71 18.51 2.89 13.16
CA LEU A 71 19.55 3.72 12.53
C LEU A 71 20.62 4.14 13.55
N ASN A 72 20.21 4.58 14.74
CA ASN A 72 21.15 4.92 15.81
C ASN A 72 21.97 3.72 16.27
N LEU A 73 21.34 2.54 16.43
CA LEU A 73 22.04 1.31 16.80
C LEU A 73 23.06 0.89 15.73
N ILE A 74 22.69 1.01 14.45
CA ILE A 74 23.60 0.74 13.33
C ILE A 74 24.78 1.71 13.31
N HIS A 75 24.57 2.99 13.64
CA HIS A 75 25.66 3.97 13.74
C HIS A 75 26.57 3.74 14.97
N SER A 76 26.08 3.07 16.02
CA SER A 76 26.87 2.71 17.19
C SER A 76 27.68 1.41 17.06
N LEU A 77 27.55 0.67 15.95
CA LEU A 77 28.31 -0.57 15.74
C LEU A 77 29.67 -0.28 15.09
N GLU A 78 30.75 -0.58 15.81
CA GLU A 78 32.13 -0.31 15.39
C GLU A 78 32.67 -1.28 14.32
N ARG A 79 32.00 -2.43 14.10
CA ARG A 79 32.44 -3.45 13.13
C ARG A 79 31.50 -3.53 11.91
N PRO A 80 32.02 -3.41 10.68
CA PRO A 80 31.20 -3.37 9.46
C PRO A 80 30.36 -4.64 9.25
N GLU A 81 30.91 -5.83 9.54
CA GLU A 81 30.22 -7.12 9.36
C GLU A 81 29.00 -7.32 10.28
N GLN A 82 29.00 -6.73 11.48
CA GLN A 82 27.84 -6.79 12.38
C GLN A 82 26.76 -5.78 11.97
N ALA A 83 27.17 -4.63 11.42
CA ALA A 83 26.26 -3.70 10.80
C ALA A 83 25.61 -4.30 9.54
N ASP A 84 26.29 -5.19 8.78
CA ASP A 84 25.75 -6.03 7.69
C ASP A 84 24.51 -6.82 8.10
N LEU A 85 24.69 -7.67 9.10
CA LEU A 85 23.64 -8.56 9.57
C LEU A 85 22.46 -7.79 10.17
N VAL A 86 22.73 -6.77 10.99
CA VAL A 86 21.68 -5.95 11.62
C VAL A 86 20.89 -5.20 10.56
N ARG A 87 21.53 -4.58 9.56
CA ARG A 87 20.77 -3.87 8.51
C ARG A 87 19.93 -4.82 7.66
N ALA A 88 20.39 -6.05 7.40
CA ALA A 88 19.59 -7.06 6.71
C ALA A 88 18.36 -7.47 7.54
N VAL A 89 18.52 -7.74 8.84
CA VAL A 89 17.40 -8.04 9.74
C VAL A 89 16.46 -6.85 9.90
N VAL A 90 16.97 -5.62 9.97
CA VAL A 90 16.16 -4.40 9.99
C VAL A 90 15.42 -4.20 8.68
N GLN A 91 16.02 -4.58 7.55
CA GLN A 91 15.40 -4.49 6.25
C GLN A 91 14.34 -5.58 6.05
N ASP A 92 14.57 -6.80 6.52
CA ASP A 92 13.58 -7.88 6.58
C ASP A 92 12.44 -7.51 7.55
N PHE A 93 12.75 -6.92 8.70
CA PHE A 93 11.76 -6.46 9.66
C PHE A 93 10.97 -5.28 9.12
N ARG A 94 11.64 -4.33 8.45
CA ARG A 94 10.97 -3.27 7.67
C ARG A 94 10.11 -3.89 6.59
N ASP A 95 10.59 -4.91 5.88
CA ASP A 95 9.85 -5.57 4.81
C ASP A 95 8.59 -6.30 5.34
N VAL A 96 8.64 -6.85 6.56
CA VAL A 96 7.51 -7.46 7.29
C VAL A 96 6.55 -6.41 7.88
N VAL A 97 7.07 -5.32 8.46
CA VAL A 97 6.27 -4.25 9.09
C VAL A 97 5.61 -3.35 8.05
N SER A 98 6.29 -3.06 6.94
CA SER A 98 5.74 -2.30 5.81
C SER A 98 4.97 -3.16 4.80
N ARG A 99 4.44 -4.32 5.24
CA ARG A 99 3.40 -5.09 4.52
C ARG A 99 2.03 -4.39 4.53
N SER A 100 1.94 -3.09 4.81
CA SER A 100 0.67 -2.40 4.90
C SER A 100 0.57 -1.30 3.84
N HIS A 101 -0.46 -1.47 3.00
CA HIS A 101 -1.18 -0.44 2.22
C HIS A 101 -0.51 0.12 0.97
N GLN A 102 0.06 -0.75 0.14
CA GLN A 102 -0.13 -0.54 -1.29
C GLN A 102 -1.24 -1.45 -1.75
N ASP A 103 -2.46 -0.93 -1.61
CA ASP A 103 -3.65 -1.59 -2.11
C ASP A 103 -3.42 -1.97 -3.57
N ALA A 104 -3.94 -3.14 -3.97
CA ALA A 104 -3.93 -3.54 -5.37
C ALA A 104 -4.50 -2.40 -6.20
N CYS A 105 -3.73 -1.96 -7.20
CA CYS A 105 -4.06 -0.79 -7.99
C CYS A 105 -3.60 -1.01 -9.42
N THR A 106 -4.16 -0.21 -10.32
CA THR A 106 -3.77 -0.25 -11.73
C THR A 106 -2.33 0.25 -11.90
N LEU A 107 -1.62 -0.22 -12.91
CA LEU A 107 -0.24 0.22 -13.18
C LEU A 107 -0.14 1.75 -13.31
N LEU A 108 -1.08 2.40 -13.99
CA LEU A 108 -1.08 3.85 -14.16
C LEU A 108 -1.30 4.58 -12.83
N GLN A 109 -2.12 4.04 -11.91
CA GLN A 109 -2.25 4.59 -10.56
C GLN A 109 -0.93 4.47 -9.78
N ALA A 110 -0.29 3.29 -9.81
CA ALA A 110 1.00 3.08 -9.16
C ALA A 110 2.07 4.04 -9.71
N LEU A 111 2.15 4.20 -11.03
CA LEU A 111 3.08 5.11 -11.68
C LEU A 111 2.81 6.58 -11.34
N GLY A 112 1.54 6.98 -11.24
CA GLY A 112 1.15 8.33 -10.82
C GLY A 112 1.60 8.66 -9.40
N GLN A 113 1.38 7.74 -8.47
CA GLN A 113 1.83 7.87 -7.08
C GLN A 113 3.37 7.86 -6.97
N ILE A 114 4.05 6.99 -7.72
CA ILE A 114 5.51 6.95 -7.80
C ILE A 114 6.06 8.29 -8.31
N ARG A 115 5.42 8.86 -9.34
CA ARG A 115 5.81 10.15 -9.90
C ARG A 115 5.69 11.24 -8.86
N GLU A 116 4.54 11.38 -8.21
CA GLU A 116 4.28 12.39 -7.18
C GLU A 116 5.29 12.28 -6.03
N GLU A 117 5.52 11.07 -5.51
CA GLU A 117 6.51 10.84 -4.44
C GLU A 117 7.94 11.20 -4.90
N THR A 118 8.29 10.85 -6.14
CA THR A 118 9.63 11.11 -6.69
C THR A 118 9.85 12.60 -6.92
N GLU A 119 8.87 13.32 -7.48
CA GLU A 119 8.92 14.78 -7.65
C GLU A 119 9.12 15.47 -6.31
N ALA A 120 8.29 15.15 -5.30
CA ALA A 120 8.39 15.75 -3.97
C ALA A 120 9.76 15.54 -3.31
N ARG A 121 10.34 14.33 -3.43
CA ARG A 121 11.68 14.02 -2.89
C ARG A 121 12.79 14.78 -3.60
N LEU A 122 12.73 14.88 -4.93
CA LEU A 122 13.74 15.58 -5.72
C LEU A 122 13.67 17.09 -5.47
N ASP A 123 12.46 17.66 -5.43
CA ASP A 123 12.23 19.09 -5.15
C ASP A 123 12.78 19.49 -3.77
N ALA A 124 12.56 18.65 -2.75
CA ALA A 124 13.11 18.86 -1.40
C ALA A 124 14.66 18.90 -1.37
N CYS A 125 15.32 18.30 -2.37
CA CYS A 125 16.78 18.33 -2.54
C CYS A 125 17.24 19.29 -3.65
N GLY A 126 16.35 20.10 -4.23
CA GLY A 126 16.67 21.03 -5.32
C GLY A 126 17.04 20.34 -6.64
N SER A 127 16.65 19.08 -6.81
CA SER A 127 16.91 18.25 -8.00
C SER A 127 15.68 18.20 -8.90
N ARG A 128 15.85 17.91 -10.20
CA ARG A 128 14.74 17.88 -11.18
C ARG A 128 14.41 16.47 -11.64
N LEU A 129 13.12 16.19 -11.81
CA LEU A 129 12.62 14.97 -12.47
C LEU A 129 12.35 15.22 -13.97
N ASP A 130 12.92 14.39 -14.83
CA ASP A 130 12.56 14.25 -16.24
C ASP A 130 11.74 12.95 -16.40
N TRP A 131 10.40 13.07 -16.34
CA TRP A 131 9.47 11.93 -16.44
C TRP A 131 9.05 11.69 -17.90
N GLN A 132 9.34 10.50 -18.42
CA GLN A 132 9.06 10.12 -19.80
C GLN A 132 8.27 8.81 -19.83
N GLN A 133 6.97 8.90 -20.06
CA GLN A 133 6.07 7.76 -20.15
C GLN A 133 5.41 7.72 -21.52
N SER A 134 5.33 6.52 -22.12
CA SER A 134 4.60 6.34 -23.37
C SER A 134 3.10 6.62 -23.19
N PRO A 135 2.43 7.37 -24.08
CA PRO A 135 0.98 7.54 -24.03
C PRO A 135 0.23 6.20 -24.09
N ASP A 136 0.78 5.22 -24.80
CA ASP A 136 0.21 3.89 -24.98
C ASP A 136 0.67 2.89 -23.90
N THR A 137 0.98 3.37 -22.69
CA THR A 137 1.34 2.48 -21.58
C THR A 137 0.10 1.67 -21.17
N PRO A 138 0.16 0.33 -21.14
CA PRO A 138 -0.96 -0.52 -20.73
C PRO A 138 -1.29 -0.30 -19.25
N ASP A 139 -2.51 -0.62 -18.85
CA ASP A 139 -2.99 -0.38 -17.49
C ASP A 139 -3.60 -1.64 -16.84
N PRO A 140 -2.81 -2.71 -16.64
CA PRO A 140 -3.28 -3.89 -15.93
C PRO A 140 -3.36 -3.64 -14.41
N ASP A 141 -4.16 -4.45 -13.72
CA ASP A 141 -4.16 -4.44 -12.26
C ASP A 141 -2.91 -5.12 -11.72
N LEU A 142 -2.23 -4.46 -10.79
CA LEU A 142 -1.12 -5.02 -10.04
C LEU A 142 -1.62 -5.58 -8.71
N ASP A 143 -1.14 -6.76 -8.35
CA ASP A 143 -1.38 -7.28 -7.01
C ASP A 143 -0.61 -6.48 -5.95
N GLU A 144 -0.96 -6.66 -4.67
CA GLU A 144 -0.33 -5.96 -3.55
C GLU A 144 1.19 -6.15 -3.51
N GLN A 145 1.69 -7.36 -3.82
CA GLN A 145 3.13 -7.64 -3.83
C GLN A 145 3.82 -6.90 -4.99
N GLN A 146 3.20 -6.86 -6.17
CA GLN A 146 3.71 -6.20 -7.35
C GLN A 146 3.82 -4.69 -7.14
N THR A 147 2.74 -4.06 -6.65
CA THR A 147 2.73 -2.63 -6.31
C THR A 147 3.81 -2.34 -5.28
N LEU A 148 3.87 -3.12 -4.19
CA LEU A 148 4.85 -2.98 -3.13
C LEU A 148 6.31 -3.04 -3.61
N HIS A 149 6.63 -4.04 -4.42
CA HIS A 149 7.98 -4.23 -4.90
C HIS A 149 8.39 -3.14 -5.89
N LEU A 150 7.49 -2.73 -6.79
CA LEU A 150 7.73 -1.65 -7.74
C LEU A 150 8.09 -0.35 -7.01
N PHE A 151 7.26 0.09 -6.07
CA PHE A 151 7.52 1.31 -5.29
C PHE A 151 8.83 1.25 -4.53
N ARG A 152 9.11 0.12 -3.86
CA ARG A 152 10.34 -0.02 -3.07
C ARG A 152 11.59 0.00 -3.94
N ILE A 153 11.54 -0.59 -5.14
CA ILE A 153 12.66 -0.53 -6.09
C ILE A 153 12.88 0.92 -6.53
N VAL A 154 11.82 1.63 -6.94
CA VAL A 154 11.94 3.02 -7.39
C VAL A 154 12.43 3.94 -6.27
N ARG A 155 11.88 3.81 -5.06
CA ARG A 155 12.27 4.60 -3.88
C ARG A 155 13.74 4.41 -3.53
N GLU A 156 14.24 3.16 -3.57
CA GLU A 156 15.65 2.87 -3.33
C GLU A 156 16.53 3.45 -4.45
N ALA A 157 16.11 3.33 -5.72
CA ALA A 157 16.84 3.92 -6.84
C ALA A 157 16.94 5.46 -6.73
N VAL A 158 15.85 6.15 -6.39
CA VAL A 158 15.82 7.61 -6.15
C VAL A 158 16.69 7.98 -4.95
N THR A 159 16.63 7.19 -3.87
CA THR A 159 17.47 7.41 -2.68
C THR A 159 18.96 7.28 -3.02
N ASN A 160 19.32 6.30 -3.86
CA ASN A 160 20.69 6.13 -4.32
C ASN A 160 21.15 7.30 -5.19
N ALA A 161 20.32 7.78 -6.12
CA ALA A 161 20.61 8.95 -6.94
C ALA A 161 20.86 10.21 -6.10
N LEU A 162 20.01 10.46 -5.09
CA LEU A 162 20.14 11.64 -4.22
C LEU A 162 21.30 11.53 -3.23
N ARG A 163 21.44 10.39 -2.54
CA ARG A 163 22.43 10.24 -1.44
C ARG A 163 23.83 9.91 -1.91
N HIS A 164 23.95 9.09 -2.95
CA HIS A 164 25.24 8.60 -3.44
C HIS A 164 25.62 9.28 -4.76
N GLY A 165 24.62 9.53 -5.61
CA GLY A 165 24.83 10.23 -6.87
C GLY A 165 25.05 11.73 -6.70
N HIS A 166 24.53 12.33 -5.60
CA HIS A 166 24.38 13.79 -5.48
C HIS A 166 23.74 14.40 -6.74
N ALA A 167 22.81 13.65 -7.33
CA ALA A 167 22.22 13.95 -8.62
C ALA A 167 21.49 15.29 -8.58
N THR A 168 21.68 16.12 -9.59
CA THR A 168 20.88 17.34 -9.79
C THR A 168 19.73 17.11 -10.76
N GLN A 169 19.82 16.04 -11.55
CA GLN A 169 18.82 15.62 -12.49
C GLN A 169 18.64 14.10 -12.45
N VAL A 170 17.39 13.67 -12.32
CA VAL A 170 16.99 12.26 -12.45
C VAL A 170 16.00 12.15 -13.60
N ARG A 171 16.27 11.24 -14.53
CA ARG A 171 15.34 10.87 -15.60
C ARG A 171 14.71 9.53 -15.29
N MET A 172 13.38 9.45 -15.39
CA MET A 172 12.66 8.17 -15.35
C MET A 172 11.95 7.93 -16.67
N ARG A 173 12.22 6.79 -17.30
CA ARG A 173 11.54 6.36 -18.52
C ARG A 173 10.72 5.10 -18.25
N ILE A 174 9.48 5.11 -18.72
CA ILE A 174 8.54 4.01 -18.59
C ILE A 174 8.05 3.62 -19.98
N ARG A 175 8.26 2.36 -20.34
CA ARG A 175 7.79 1.76 -21.59
C ARG A 175 7.24 0.38 -21.31
N ALA A 176 6.17 0.01 -22.01
CA ALA A 176 5.81 -1.39 -22.14
C ALA A 176 6.35 -1.93 -23.48
N VAL A 177 6.98 -3.10 -23.44
CA VAL A 177 7.48 -3.78 -24.64
C VAL A 177 6.94 -5.19 -24.61
N ALA A 178 6.07 -5.51 -25.57
CA ALA A 178 5.24 -6.72 -25.52
C ALA A 178 4.46 -6.77 -24.18
N ASP A 179 4.67 -7.81 -23.38
CA ASP A 179 3.99 -8.03 -22.10
C ASP A 179 4.89 -7.69 -20.90
N GLU A 180 5.96 -6.91 -21.08
CA GLU A 180 6.86 -6.50 -20.00
C GLU A 180 6.82 -4.99 -19.76
N LEU A 181 6.87 -4.59 -18.48
CA LEU A 181 7.23 -3.23 -18.11
C LEU A 181 8.74 -3.08 -18.15
N LEU A 182 9.22 -2.05 -18.83
CA LEU A 182 10.59 -1.56 -18.80
C LEU A 182 10.60 -0.18 -18.14
N LEU A 183 11.18 -0.11 -16.94
CA LEU A 183 11.39 1.13 -16.21
C LEU A 183 12.90 1.38 -16.10
N ASP A 184 13.38 2.50 -16.63
CA ASP A 184 14.76 2.95 -16.41
C ASP A 184 14.83 4.28 -15.66
N LEU A 185 15.67 4.32 -14.63
CA LEU A 185 15.99 5.52 -13.86
C LEU A 185 17.47 5.86 -14.09
N THR A 186 17.74 7.06 -14.60
CA THR A 186 19.10 7.54 -14.89
C THR A 186 19.38 8.81 -14.11
N ASP A 187 20.47 8.83 -13.35
CA ASP A 187 20.98 10.04 -12.69
C ASP A 187 22.20 10.65 -13.41
N ASP A 188 22.54 11.88 -13.06
CA ASP A 188 23.69 12.67 -13.54
C ASP A 188 24.86 12.69 -12.55
N GLY A 189 24.91 11.76 -11.59
CA GLY A 189 25.96 11.65 -10.59
C GLY A 189 27.31 11.12 -11.12
N PRO A 190 28.25 10.73 -10.24
CA PRO A 190 29.55 10.19 -10.63
C PRO A 190 29.52 8.75 -11.18
N GLY A 191 28.35 8.11 -11.22
CA GLY A 191 28.17 6.75 -11.71
C GLY A 191 28.46 5.67 -10.65
N LEU A 192 28.52 4.41 -11.10
CA LEU A 192 28.81 3.28 -10.23
C LEU A 192 30.29 3.27 -9.80
N PRO A 193 30.58 2.94 -8.54
CA PRO A 193 31.96 2.73 -8.11
C PRO A 193 32.62 1.59 -8.92
N ALA A 194 33.93 1.72 -9.14
CA ALA A 194 34.70 0.75 -9.92
C ALA A 194 34.53 -0.69 -9.39
N PRO A 195 34.51 -1.71 -10.27
CA PRO A 195 34.41 -3.10 -9.85
C PRO A 195 35.49 -3.43 -8.80
N GLY A 196 35.08 -3.83 -7.60
CA GLY A 196 35.99 -4.19 -6.50
C GLY A 196 36.26 -3.08 -5.46
N ALA A 197 35.72 -1.86 -5.63
CA ALA A 197 35.94 -0.75 -4.68
C ALA A 197 35.10 -0.80 -3.39
N GLY A 198 34.36 -1.89 -3.14
CA GLY A 198 33.49 -2.05 -1.98
C GLY A 198 32.19 -2.75 -2.37
N ALA A 199 31.67 -3.58 -1.46
CA ALA A 199 30.56 -4.51 -1.71
C ALA A 199 29.41 -3.85 -2.48
N ALA A 200 28.87 -4.54 -3.49
CA ALA A 200 27.58 -4.21 -4.08
C ALA A 200 26.60 -3.94 -2.92
N GLY A 201 26.23 -2.68 -2.71
CA GLY A 201 25.59 -2.25 -1.48
C GLY A 201 24.33 -3.08 -1.19
N ARG A 202 23.99 -3.27 0.09
CA ARG A 202 22.79 -4.03 0.50
C ARG A 202 21.49 -3.55 -0.19
N GLY A 203 21.42 -2.28 -0.61
CA GLY A 203 20.34 -1.75 -1.46
C GLY A 203 20.22 -2.42 -2.83
N ILE A 204 21.36 -2.72 -3.49
CA ILE A 204 21.42 -3.48 -4.75
C ILE A 204 20.91 -4.90 -4.53
N ALA A 205 21.31 -5.55 -3.44
CA ALA A 205 20.84 -6.90 -3.11
C ALA A 205 19.32 -6.94 -2.86
N GLY A 206 18.78 -5.98 -2.10
CA GLY A 206 17.35 -5.84 -1.88
C GLY A 206 16.56 -5.56 -3.16
N MET A 207 17.05 -4.66 -4.02
CA MET A 207 16.46 -4.41 -5.33
C MET A 207 16.46 -5.65 -6.22
N ARG A 208 17.54 -6.45 -6.23
CA ARG A 208 17.60 -7.73 -6.95
C ARG A 208 16.57 -8.74 -6.42
N HIS A 209 16.42 -8.85 -5.11
CA HIS A 209 15.45 -9.75 -4.50
C HIS A 209 14.02 -9.37 -4.92
N ARG A 210 13.67 -8.08 -4.80
CA ARG A 210 12.34 -7.57 -5.16
C ARG A 210 12.06 -7.71 -6.67
N ALA A 211 13.05 -7.46 -7.52
CA ALA A 211 12.91 -7.68 -8.96
C ALA A 211 12.63 -9.15 -9.28
N ARG A 212 13.26 -10.11 -8.58
CA ARG A 212 12.93 -11.54 -8.73
C ARG A 212 11.53 -11.88 -8.22
N ALA A 213 11.07 -11.23 -7.15
CA ALA A 213 9.71 -11.41 -6.63
C ALA A 213 8.65 -10.91 -7.62
N LEU A 214 8.99 -9.92 -8.46
CA LEU A 214 8.19 -9.50 -9.62
C LEU A 214 8.29 -10.46 -10.82
N HIS A 215 8.98 -11.59 -10.70
CA HIS A 215 9.36 -12.46 -11.83
C HIS A 215 10.17 -11.74 -12.92
N GLY A 216 10.89 -10.68 -12.52
CA GLY A 216 11.63 -9.80 -13.39
C GLY A 216 13.14 -9.84 -13.21
N SER A 217 13.81 -8.86 -13.80
CA SER A 217 15.25 -8.63 -13.72
C SER A 217 15.55 -7.15 -13.45
N ILE A 218 16.70 -6.90 -12.83
CA ILE A 218 17.20 -5.54 -12.59
C ILE A 218 18.69 -5.47 -12.89
N GLY A 219 19.10 -4.41 -13.58
CA GLY A 219 20.47 -4.15 -13.99
C GLY A 219 20.91 -2.73 -13.65
N TRP A 220 22.23 -2.54 -13.64
CA TRP A 220 22.87 -1.23 -13.49
C TRP A 220 23.88 -1.03 -14.62
N GLU A 221 23.80 0.12 -15.27
CA GLU A 221 24.66 0.52 -16.39
C GLU A 221 25.19 1.94 -16.17
N ALA A 222 26.17 2.34 -16.97
CA ALA A 222 26.56 3.74 -17.05
C ALA A 222 25.39 4.56 -17.63
N GLY A 223 25.05 5.64 -16.94
CA GLY A 223 23.95 6.51 -17.28
C GLY A 223 24.26 7.40 -18.47
N THR A 224 23.25 7.62 -19.32
CA THR A 224 23.37 8.55 -20.46
C THR A 224 23.56 10.02 -20.04
N LEU A 225 23.36 10.33 -18.76
CA LEU A 225 23.61 11.65 -18.16
C LEU A 225 24.99 11.74 -17.47
N GLY A 226 25.80 10.67 -17.52
CA GLY A 226 27.09 10.58 -16.83
C GLY A 226 27.05 9.78 -15.52
N GLY A 227 25.87 9.63 -14.90
CA GLY A 227 25.68 8.93 -13.63
C GLY A 227 25.34 7.45 -13.76
N THR A 228 24.45 6.96 -12.92
CA THR A 228 24.03 5.56 -12.92
C THR A 228 22.69 5.39 -13.63
N LYS A 229 22.54 4.29 -14.38
CA LYS A 229 21.24 3.87 -14.93
C LYS A 229 20.81 2.57 -14.29
N VAL A 230 19.68 2.59 -13.59
CA VAL A 230 18.99 1.41 -13.06
C VAL A 230 17.92 0.99 -14.07
N ILE A 231 17.88 -0.29 -14.43
CA ILE A 231 16.93 -0.83 -15.41
C ILE A 231 16.15 -1.96 -14.76
N LEU A 232 14.86 -1.75 -14.51
CA LEU A 232 13.92 -2.75 -14.04
C LEU A 232 13.09 -3.29 -15.22
N ARG A 233 12.96 -4.61 -15.29
CA ARG A 233 12.10 -5.31 -16.25
C ARG A 233 11.28 -6.35 -15.52
N PHE A 234 9.97 -6.38 -15.71
CA PHE A 234 9.14 -7.47 -15.20
C PHE A 234 7.89 -7.69 -16.04
N PRO A 235 7.35 -8.92 -16.08
CA PRO A 235 6.14 -9.23 -16.83
C PRO A 235 4.92 -8.52 -16.22
N LEU A 236 4.08 -7.96 -17.10
CA LEU A 236 2.78 -7.41 -16.75
C LEU A 236 1.71 -8.51 -16.77
N PRO A 237 0.75 -8.49 -15.83
CA PRO A 237 -0.37 -9.42 -15.86
C PRO A 237 -1.23 -9.21 -17.11
N ALA A 238 -1.71 -10.33 -17.67
CA ALA A 238 -2.59 -10.32 -18.83
C ALA A 238 -4.01 -9.91 -18.40
N GLY A 239 -4.32 -8.61 -18.50
CA GLY A 239 -5.66 -8.07 -18.23
C GLY A 239 -6.00 -7.88 -16.74
N PRO A 240 -7.17 -7.28 -16.45
CA PRO A 240 -7.57 -6.92 -15.08
C PRO A 240 -7.66 -8.15 -14.17
N LEU A 241 -7.24 -7.98 -12.91
CA LEU A 241 -7.29 -9.02 -11.90
C LEU A 241 -8.76 -9.43 -11.70
N PRO A 242 -9.09 -10.73 -11.66
CA PRO A 242 -10.44 -11.14 -11.32
C PRO A 242 -10.78 -10.59 -9.93
N ALA A 243 -11.82 -9.76 -9.86
CA ALA A 243 -12.30 -9.19 -8.60
C ALA A 243 -12.44 -10.29 -7.56
N THR A 244 -11.58 -10.24 -6.53
CA THR A 244 -11.59 -11.21 -5.43
C THR A 244 -12.96 -11.12 -4.76
N THR A 245 -13.85 -12.00 -5.16
CA THR A 245 -15.18 -12.13 -4.55
C THR A 245 -14.94 -12.79 -3.21
N GLY A 246 -14.76 -11.95 -2.17
CA GLY A 246 -14.67 -12.41 -0.80
C GLY A 246 -15.87 -13.31 -0.49
N ARG A 247 -15.59 -14.59 -0.27
CA ARG A 247 -16.57 -15.57 0.20
C ARG A 247 -17.10 -15.16 1.57
N VAL A 248 -18.44 -15.14 1.62
CA VAL A 248 -19.38 -15.33 2.75
C VAL A 248 -18.77 -15.75 4.07
#